data_AF-A0A9E3EXB6-F1
#
_entry.id   AF-A0A9E3EXB6-F1
#
_cell.length_a   1.000
_cell.length_b   1.000
_cell.length_c   1.000
_cell.angle_alpha   90.00
_cell.angle_beta   90.00
_cell.angle_gamma   90.00
#
_symmetry.space_group_name_H-M   'P 1'
#
loop_
_entity.id
_entity.type
_entity.pdbx_description
1 polymer ?
#
loop_
_entity_poly.entity_id
_entity_poly.type
_entity_poly.pdbx_seq_one_letter_code
_entity_poly.pdbx_strand_id
1 'polypeptide(L)' 'LFSVGAVTEGTDAQARTTVRLEEDGKMVDGQGADLDTIVASARAYVHALNKLLVKRVRTEPQALAV' A
#
# COMPACT_ATOMS: atom_id res chain seq x y z
N LEU A 1 8.57 -0.69 -5.77
CA LEU A 1 8.59 -2.17 -5.59
C LEU A 1 7.14 -2.66 -5.54
N PHE A 2 6.79 -3.68 -6.32
CA PHE A 2 5.45 -4.29 -6.32
C PHE A 2 5.59 -5.77 -5.94
N SER A 3 4.86 -6.23 -4.93
CA SER A 3 4.93 -7.63 -4.47
C SER A 3 3.53 -8.18 -4.22
N VAL A 4 3.23 -9.32 -4.86
CA VAL A 4 1.98 -10.05 -4.72
C VAL A 4 2.27 -11.35 -3.98
N GLY A 5 1.57 -11.59 -2.87
CA GLY A 5 1.63 -12.84 -2.13
C GLY A 5 0.24 -13.48 -2.01
N ALA A 6 0.16 -14.80 -2.18
CA ALA A 6 -1.03 -15.56 -1.81
C ALA A 6 -1.00 -15.84 -0.29
N VAL A 7 -2.12 -15.69 0.41
CA VAL A 7 -2.20 -15.98 1.86
C VAL A 7 -2.53 -17.45 2.13
N THR A 8 -3.12 -18.16 1.16
CA THR A 8 -3.59 -19.54 1.32
C THR A 8 -3.50 -20.29 -0.01
N GLU A 9 -3.39 -21.63 0.03
CA GLU A 9 -3.55 -22.51 -1.14
C GLU A 9 -5.00 -23.02 -1.24
N GLY A 10 -5.54 -23.13 -2.46
CA GLY A 10 -6.89 -23.64 -2.75
C GLY A 10 -7.75 -22.68 -3.59
N THR A 11 -8.89 -23.16 -4.09
CA THR A 11 -9.82 -22.38 -4.94
C THR A 11 -10.43 -21.17 -4.22
N ASP A 12 -10.47 -21.20 -2.87
CA ASP A 12 -10.96 -20.12 -2.01
C ASP A 12 -9.83 -19.27 -1.43
N ALA A 13 -8.66 -19.25 -2.08
CA ALA A 13 -7.51 -18.55 -1.56
C ALA A 13 -7.69 -17.03 -1.58
N GLN A 14 -7.55 -16.38 -0.42
CA GLN A 14 -7.53 -14.93 -0.35
C GLN A 14 -6.16 -14.41 -0.83
N ALA A 15 -6.15 -13.57 -1.86
CA ALA A 15 -4.97 -12.88 -2.31
C ALA A 15 -4.68 -11.67 -1.39
N ARG A 16 -3.43 -11.49 -0.96
CA ARG A 16 -3.00 -10.29 -0.23
C ARG A 16 -1.85 -9.62 -0.97
N THR A 17 -2.13 -8.43 -1.49
CA THR A 17 -1.14 -7.66 -2.24
C THR A 17 -0.59 -6.54 -1.37
N THR A 18 0.71 -6.31 -1.47
CA THR A 18 1.37 -5.13 -0.90
C THR A 18 2.00 -4.30 -2.01
N VAL A 19 1.69 -3.01 -2.04
CA VAL A 19 2.20 -2.06 -3.04
C VAL A 19 3.04 -1.02 -2.32
N ARG A 20 4.30 -0.85 -2.76
CA ARG A 20 5.15 0.25 -2.30
C ARG A 20 5.22 1.32 -3.38
N LEU A 21 4.79 2.53 -3.03
CA LEU A 21 4.95 3.73 -3.86
C LEU A 21 6.05 4.61 -3.28
N GLU A 22 6.76 5.28 -4.18
CA GLU A 22 7.81 6.24 -3.87
C GLU A 22 7.64 7.47 -4.76
N GLU A 23 7.71 8.66 -4.16
CA GLU A 23 7.68 9.94 -4.85
C GLU A 23 8.38 10.99 -4.00
N ASP A 24 9.27 11.79 -4.60
CA ASP A 24 9.99 12.88 -3.93
C ASP A 24 10.64 12.47 -2.59
N GLY A 25 11.25 11.27 -2.55
CA GLY A 25 11.87 10.70 -1.34
C GLY A 25 10.88 10.20 -0.28
N LYS A 26 9.56 10.27 -0.53
CA LYS A 26 8.52 9.76 0.36
C LYS A 26 8.12 8.34 -0.06
N MET A 27 8.38 7.37 0.81
CA MET A 27 7.91 6.00 0.62
C MET A 27 6.64 5.71 1.42
N VAL A 28 5.69 5.00 0.81
CA VAL A 28 4.47 4.50 1.47
C VAL A 28 4.13 3.08 1.01
N ASP A 29 3.57 2.30 1.94
CA ASP A 29 3.08 0.97 1.67
C ASP A 29 1.56 0.91 1.78
N GLY A 30 0.92 0.36 0.76
CA GLY A 30 -0.49 0.00 0.73
C GLY A 30 -0.66 -1.51 0.74
N GLN A 31 -1.76 -1.95 1.34
CA GLN A 31 -2.17 -3.34 1.43
C GLN A 31 -3.60 -3.49 0.95
N GLY A 32 -3.86 -4.58 0.24
CA GLY A 32 -5.19 -4.95 -0.23
C GLY A 32 -5.36 -6.46 -0.13
N ALA A 33 -6.57 -6.90 0.18
CA ALA A 33 -6.89 -8.30 0.26
C ALA A 33 -8.26 -8.55 -0.37
N ASP A 34 -8.34 -9.54 -1.25
CA ASP A 34 -9.54 -9.89 -2.01
C ASP A 34 -9.37 -11.32 -2.55
N LEU A 35 -10.46 -12.01 -2.90
CA LEU A 35 -10.36 -13.33 -3.56
C LEU A 35 -9.82 -13.16 -4.99
N ASP A 36 -10.16 -12.05 -5.63
CA ASP A 36 -9.60 -11.69 -6.93
C ASP A 36 -8.26 -10.96 -6.74
N THR A 37 -7.19 -11.51 -7.30
CA THR A 37 -5.84 -10.95 -7.19
C THR A 37 -5.72 -9.56 -7.83
N ILE A 38 -6.47 -9.27 -8.89
CA ILE A 38 -6.51 -7.95 -9.53
C ILE A 38 -7.19 -6.96 -8.60
N VAL A 39 -8.32 -7.34 -8.00
CA VAL A 39 -9.03 -6.48 -7.04
C VAL A 39 -8.17 -6.23 -5.80
N ALA A 40 -7.51 -7.26 -5.26
CA ALA A 40 -6.57 -7.12 -4.14
C ALA A 40 -5.43 -6.14 -4.47
N SER A 41 -4.90 -6.22 -5.70
CA SER A 41 -3.83 -5.34 -6.18
C SER A 41 -4.29 -3.90 -6.37
N ALA A 42 -5.48 -3.69 -6.94
CA ALA A 42 -6.09 -2.38 -7.09
C ALA A 42 -6.36 -1.73 -5.72
N ARG A 43 -6.91 -2.48 -4.76
CA ARG A 43 -7.11 -2.02 -3.38
C ARG A 43 -5.80 -1.62 -2.72
N ALA A 44 -4.74 -2.44 -2.89
CA ALA A 44 -3.43 -2.15 -2.33
C ALA A 44 -2.82 -0.87 -2.93
N TYR A 45 -2.97 -0.65 -4.23
CA TYR A 45 -2.50 0.57 -4.90
C TYR A 45 -3.24 1.81 -4.42
N VAL A 46 -4.58 1.79 -4.39
CA VAL A 46 -5.39 2.92 -3.92
C VAL A 46 -5.06 3.24 -2.46
N HIS A 47 -4.86 2.23 -1.62
CA HIS A 47 -4.45 2.43 -0.24
C HIS A 47 -3.07 3.10 -0.13
N ALA A 48 -2.09 2.67 -0.93
CA ALA A 48 -0.77 3.32 -0.99
C ALA A 48 -0.89 4.76 -1.49
N LEU A 49 -1.67 5.00 -2.55
CA LEU A 49 -1.86 6.31 -3.14
C LEU A 49 -2.49 7.30 -2.15
N ASN A 50 -3.53 6.88 -1.41
CA ASN A 50 -4.14 7.71 -0.36
C ASN A 50 -3.12 8.13 0.71
N LYS A 51 -2.25 7.20 1.14
CA LYS A 51 -1.15 7.52 2.07
C LYS A 51 -0.15 8.50 1.45
N LEU A 52 0.18 8.33 0.17
CA LEU A 52 1.11 9.21 -0.52
C LEU A 52 0.55 10.63 -0.62
N LEU A 53 -0.72 10.78 -1.00
CA LEU A 53 -1.41 12.07 -1.07
C LEU A 53 -1.42 12.79 0.29
N VAL A 54 -1.65 12.07 1.39
CA VAL A 54 -1.54 12.65 2.74
C VAL A 54 -0.10 13.08 3.04
N LYS A 55 0.91 12.27 2.69
CA LYS A 55 2.31 12.64 2.84
C LYS A 55 2.75 13.78 1.91
N ARG A 56 2.11 14.00 0.76
CA ARG A 56 2.35 15.18 -0.09
C ARG A 56 2.03 16.46 0.66
N VAL A 57 0.87 16.49 1.32
CA VAL A 57 0.36 17.65 2.06
C VAL A 57 1.05 17.83 3.40
N ARG A 58 1.41 16.73 4.10
CA ARG A 58 2.17 16.80 5.35
C ARG A 58 3.67 16.92 5.05
N THR A 59 4.15 18.15 4.95
CA THR A 59 5.58 18.47 5.14
C THR A 59 5.95 18.13 6.59
N GLU A 60 7.18 17.66 6.81
CA GLU A 60 7.72 17.05 8.03
C GLU A 60 7.12 17.55 9.36
N PRO A 61 6.91 16.65 10.35
CA PRO A 61 6.48 17.10 11.67
C PRO A 61 7.50 18.12 12.19
N GLN A 62 7.02 19.30 12.62
CA GLN A 62 7.85 20.27 13.32
C GLN A 62 8.61 19.52 14.41
N ALA A 63 9.94 19.55 14.33
CA ALA A 63 10.80 18.93 15.32
C ALA A 63 10.28 19.37 16.70
N LEU A 64 9.94 18.39 17.54
CA LEU A 64 9.56 18.63 18.93
C LEU A 64 10.74 19.35 19.58
N ALA A 65 10.63 20.67 19.69
CA ALA A 65 11.57 21.49 20.42
C ALA A 65 11.40 21.12 21.90
N VAL A 66 12.39 20.42 22.44
CA VAL A 66 12.60 20.20 23.87
C VAL A 66 13.78 21.06 24.31
#